data_AF-A0A6J0GQU8-F1
#
_entry.id   AF-A0A6J0GQU8-F1
#
_cell.length_a   1.000
_cell.length_b   1.000
_cell.length_c   1.000
_cell.angle_alpha   90.00
_cell.angle_beta   90.00
_cell.angle_gamma   90.00
#
_symmetry.space_group_name_H-M   'P 1'
#
loop_
_entity.id
_entity.type
_entity.pdbx_description
1 polymer ?
#
loop_
_entity_poly.entity_id
_entity_poly.type
_entity_poly.pdbx_seq_one_letter_code
_entity_poly.pdbx_strand_id
1 'polypeptide(L)'
;MSGYTEDEKLRLQQLRALRRRWLRDQELSEREPVLPPRKLGPVAAFWERFLRPGGLWRQQVYKAYQTGGFLLVRVLIPAWLLTYYVKYHVMKKPHGMVMANPRIFPGDRILETGEIMPPLKEDPHKHH
;
A
#
# COMPACT_ATOMS: atom_id res chain seq x y z
N MET A 1 -23.83 -3.27 -62.04
CA MET A 1 -23.40 -3.64 -60.68
C MET A 1 -23.52 -5.15 -60.56
N SER A 2 -22.47 -5.90 -60.89
CA SER A 2 -22.54 -7.36 -60.84
C SER A 2 -22.56 -7.79 -59.38
N GLY A 3 -23.71 -8.29 -58.94
CA GLY A 3 -23.82 -8.96 -57.65
C GLY A 3 -23.05 -10.29 -57.65
N TYR A 4 -23.04 -10.94 -56.50
CA TYR A 4 -22.44 -12.26 -56.34
C TYR A 4 -22.98 -13.28 -57.36
N THR A 5 -22.08 -14.11 -57.89
CA THR A 5 -22.46 -15.28 -58.68
C THR A 5 -23.17 -16.32 -57.79
N GLU A 6 -23.95 -17.23 -58.38
CA GLU A 6 -24.70 -18.23 -57.60
C GLU A 6 -23.77 -19.13 -56.76
N ASP A 7 -22.59 -19.47 -57.28
CA ASP A 7 -21.57 -20.23 -56.55
C ASP A 7 -21.00 -19.45 -55.35
N GLU A 8 -20.76 -18.15 -55.52
CA GLU A 8 -20.32 -17.27 -54.43
C GLU A 8 -21.38 -17.15 -53.33
N LYS A 9 -22.66 -17.07 -53.71
CA LYS A 9 -23.78 -17.05 -52.76
C LYS A 9 -23.86 -18.37 -51.99
N LEU A 10 -23.75 -19.52 -52.68
CA LEU A 10 -23.73 -20.85 -52.07
C LEU A 10 -22.58 -20.97 -51.07
N ARG A 11 -21.38 -20.57 -51.48
CA ARG A 11 -20.17 -20.58 -50.63
C ARG A 11 -20.34 -19.69 -49.40
N LEU A 12 -20.88 -18.49 -49.54
CA LEU A 12 -21.12 -17.58 -48.42
C LEU A 12 -22.16 -18.14 -47.44
N GLN A 13 -23.20 -18.81 -47.94
CA GLN A 13 -24.17 -19.48 -47.07
C GLN A 13 -23.53 -20.64 -46.29
N GLN A 14 -22.70 -21.46 -46.94
CA GLN A 14 -21.96 -22.54 -46.29
C GLN A 14 -21.01 -22.01 -45.20
N LEU A 15 -20.23 -20.96 -45.51
CA LEU A 15 -19.34 -20.32 -44.54
C LEU A 15 -20.09 -19.69 -43.38
N ARG A 16 -21.26 -19.06 -43.62
CA ARG A 16 -22.09 -18.52 -42.54
C ARG A 16 -22.64 -19.62 -41.64
N ALA A 17 -23.04 -20.77 -42.20
CA ALA A 17 -23.52 -21.89 -41.41
C ALA A 17 -22.41 -22.46 -40.51
N LEU A 18 -21.20 -22.66 -41.06
CA LEU A 18 -20.03 -23.08 -40.29
C LEU A 18 -19.65 -22.07 -39.22
N ARG A 19 -19.66 -20.77 -39.56
CA ARG A 19 -19.34 -19.69 -38.61
C ARG A 19 -20.33 -19.65 -37.45
N ARG A 20 -21.63 -19.83 -37.69
CA ARG A 20 -22.66 -19.86 -36.62
C ARG A 20 -22.48 -21.06 -35.68
N ARG A 21 -22.10 -22.23 -36.21
CA ARG A 21 -21.79 -23.41 -35.39
C ARG A 21 -20.54 -23.17 -34.55
N TRP A 22 -19.45 -22.70 -35.18
CA TRP A 22 -18.22 -22.35 -34.48
C TRP A 22 -18.46 -21.33 -33.35
N LEU A 23 -19.26 -20.29 -33.61
CA LEU A 23 -19.58 -19.28 -32.59
C LEU A 23 -20.36 -19.89 -31.42
N ARG A 24 -21.27 -20.84 -31.68
CA ARG A 24 -21.98 -21.58 -30.64
C ARG A 24 -21.05 -22.50 -29.85
N ASP A 25 -20.07 -23.12 -30.52
CA ASP A 25 -19.08 -23.98 -29.86
C ASP A 25 -18.08 -23.20 -28.99
N GLN A 26 -18.02 -21.86 -29.12
CA GLN A 26 -17.26 -20.98 -28.23
C GLN A 26 -18.04 -20.59 -26.96
N GLU A 27 -19.33 -20.91 -26.88
CA GLU A 27 -20.09 -20.69 -25.64
C GLU A 27 -19.64 -21.72 -24.61
N LEU A 28 -18.84 -21.25 -23.65
CA LEU A 28 -18.36 -22.06 -22.54
C LEU A 28 -19.51 -22.42 -21.60
N SER A 29 -19.55 -23.68 -21.18
CA SER A 29 -20.47 -24.11 -20.12
C SER A 29 -20.02 -23.54 -18.78
N GLU A 30 -20.96 -23.31 -17.86
CA GLU A 30 -20.68 -22.84 -16.49
C GLU A 30 -19.68 -23.73 -15.70
N ARG A 31 -19.51 -24.99 -16.12
CA ARG A 31 -18.61 -25.96 -15.50
C ARG A 31 -17.20 -25.82 -16.04
N GLU A 32 -16.51 -24.79 -15.60
CA GLU A 32 -15.08 -24.64 -15.88
C GLU A 32 -14.24 -25.48 -14.92
N PRO A 33 -13.10 -26.04 -15.38
CA PRO A 33 -12.14 -26.69 -14.49
C PRO A 33 -11.49 -25.64 -13.60
N VAL A 34 -11.96 -25.53 -12.35
CA VAL A 34 -11.38 -24.63 -11.35
C VAL A 34 -10.21 -25.32 -10.66
N LEU A 35 -9.15 -24.56 -10.38
CA LEU A 35 -8.05 -25.03 -9.53
C LEU A 35 -8.59 -25.48 -8.17
N PRO A 36 -7.96 -26.49 -7.53
CA PRO A 36 -8.39 -26.92 -6.21
C PRO A 36 -8.33 -25.75 -5.21
N PRO A 37 -9.22 -25.73 -4.20
CA PRO A 37 -9.27 -24.66 -3.23
C PRO A 37 -7.92 -24.51 -2.51
N ARG A 38 -7.48 -23.26 -2.35
CA ARG A 38 -6.22 -22.95 -1.68
C ARG A 38 -6.26 -23.46 -0.23
N LYS A 39 -5.27 -24.26 0.15
CA LYS A 39 -5.08 -24.66 1.54
C LYS A 39 -4.68 -23.45 2.37
N LEU A 40 -5.58 -22.96 3.21
CA LEU A 40 -5.30 -21.89 4.15
C LEU A 40 -4.54 -22.43 5.37
N GLY A 41 -3.58 -21.67 5.87
CA GLY A 41 -2.95 -21.96 7.16
C GLY A 41 -3.92 -21.81 8.33
N PRO A 42 -3.58 -22.28 9.54
CA PRO A 42 -4.50 -22.32 10.69
C PRO A 42 -5.08 -20.94 11.05
N VAL A 43 -4.26 -19.89 11.03
CA VAL A 43 -4.69 -18.51 11.32
C VAL A 43 -5.59 -17.96 10.22
N ALA A 44 -5.25 -18.21 8.95
CA ALA A 44 -6.06 -17.76 7.82
C ALA A 44 -7.42 -18.48 7.77
N ALA A 45 -7.44 -19.79 8.06
CA ALA A 45 -8.65 -20.59 8.16
C ALA A 45 -9.54 -20.13 9.34
N PHE A 46 -8.94 -19.76 10.48
CA PHE A 46 -9.67 -19.17 11.59
C PHE A 46 -10.38 -17.88 11.17
N TRP A 47 -9.65 -16.94 10.55
CA TRP A 47 -10.24 -15.67 10.13
C TRP A 47 -11.33 -15.85 9.07
N GLU A 48 -11.15 -16.76 8.11
CA GLU A 48 -12.19 -17.08 7.13
C GLU A 48 -13.46 -17.59 7.83
N ARG A 49 -13.32 -18.56 8.74
CA ARG A 49 -14.45 -19.08 9.52
C ARG A 49 -15.09 -18.03 10.42
N PHE A 50 -14.29 -17.15 11.02
CA PHE A 50 -14.78 -16.07 11.87
C PHE A 50 -15.60 -15.03 11.08
N LEU A 51 -15.26 -14.81 9.82
CA LEU A 51 -15.93 -13.85 8.92
C LEU A 51 -17.16 -14.44 8.19
N ARG A 52 -17.22 -15.77 8.00
CA ARG A 52 -18.35 -16.46 7.31
C ARG A 52 -19.75 -16.14 7.84
N PRO A 53 -20.00 -16.03 9.17
CA PRO A 53 -21.31 -15.64 9.69
C PRO A 53 -21.74 -14.23 9.27
N GLY A 54 -20.82 -13.44 8.70
CA GLY A 54 -21.06 -12.05 8.34
C GLY A 54 -21.16 -11.15 9.58
N GLY A 55 -21.29 -9.84 9.34
CA GLY A 55 -21.49 -8.84 10.38
C GLY A 55 -20.44 -7.74 10.40
N LEU A 56 -20.91 -6.50 10.53
CA LEU A 56 -20.08 -5.28 10.48
C LEU A 56 -19.00 -5.28 11.56
N TRP A 57 -19.34 -5.71 12.79
CA TRP A 57 -18.38 -5.81 13.90
C TRP A 57 -17.20 -6.75 13.59
N ARG A 58 -17.48 -7.95 13.05
CA ARG A 58 -16.44 -8.94 12.75
C ARG A 58 -15.50 -8.45 11.65
N GLN A 59 -16.04 -7.76 10.65
CA GLN A 59 -15.24 -7.11 9.61
C GLN A 59 -14.39 -5.97 10.16
N GLN A 60 -14.90 -5.15 11.08
CA GLN A 60 -14.12 -4.09 11.72
C GLN A 60 -12.95 -4.66 12.53
N VAL A 61 -13.17 -5.70 13.33
CA VAL A 61 -12.10 -6.38 14.08
C VAL A 61 -11.04 -6.94 13.14
N TYR A 62 -11.45 -7.58 12.04
CA TYR A 62 -10.51 -8.10 11.06
C TYR A 62 -9.70 -7.00 10.37
N LYS A 63 -10.33 -5.87 10.02
CA LYS A 63 -9.64 -4.69 9.48
C LYS A 63 -8.63 -4.12 10.47
N ALA A 64 -8.99 -4.03 11.75
CA ALA A 64 -8.07 -3.57 12.80
C ALA A 64 -6.87 -4.51 12.93
N TYR A 65 -7.09 -5.84 12.92
CA TYR A 65 -6.01 -6.84 12.92
C TYR A 65 -5.08 -6.70 11.71
N GLN A 66 -5.64 -6.60 10.50
CA GLN A 66 -4.85 -6.43 9.28
C GLN A 66 -4.05 -5.13 9.29
N THR A 67 -4.67 -4.03 9.70
CA THR A 67 -4.01 -2.71 9.78
C THR A 67 -2.91 -2.72 10.83
N GLY A 68 -3.14 -3.33 11.98
CA GLY A 68 -2.13 -3.52 13.02
C GLY A 68 -0.95 -4.34 12.54
N GLY A 69 -1.20 -5.45 11.85
CA GLY A 69 -0.15 -6.27 11.23
C GLY A 69 0.65 -5.51 10.18
N PHE A 70 -0.02 -4.70 9.35
CA PHE A 70 0.64 -3.84 8.37
C PHE A 70 1.55 -2.81 9.05
N LEU A 71 1.06 -2.09 10.06
CA LEU A 71 1.86 -1.09 10.79
C LEU A 71 3.08 -1.73 11.44
N LEU A 72 2.92 -2.88 12.08
CA LEU A 72 4.03 -3.59 12.70
C LEU A 72 5.10 -3.98 11.67
N VAL A 73 4.70 -4.65 10.59
CA VAL A 73 5.64 -5.25 9.62
C VAL A 73 6.21 -4.21 8.67
N ARG A 74 5.41 -3.25 8.21
CA ARG A 74 5.81 -2.28 7.18
C ARG A 74 6.31 -0.96 7.72
N VAL A 75 6.01 -0.63 8.98
CA VAL A 75 6.42 0.65 9.58
C VAL A 75 7.36 0.43 10.75
N LEU A 76 6.93 -0.29 11.79
CA LEU A 76 7.68 -0.38 13.04
C LEU A 76 9.00 -1.13 12.87
N ILE A 77 8.97 -2.33 12.26
CA ILE A 77 10.19 -3.13 12.07
C ILE A 77 11.22 -2.39 11.20
N PRO A 78 10.88 -1.84 10.01
CA PRO A 78 11.84 -1.06 9.24
C PRO A 78 12.36 0.18 9.96
N ALA A 79 11.51 0.90 10.70
CA ALA A 79 11.92 2.05 11.48
C ALA A 79 12.92 1.67 12.59
N TRP A 80 12.71 0.54 13.28
CA TRP A 80 13.68 0.02 14.25
C TRP A 80 15.00 -0.39 13.61
N LEU A 81 14.96 -1.05 12.45
CA LEU A 81 16.18 -1.39 11.72
C LEU A 81 16.96 -0.15 11.28
N LEU A 82 16.26 0.88 10.78
CA LEU A 82 16.86 2.14 10.37
C LEU A 82 17.48 2.88 11.57
N THR A 83 16.76 3.00 12.68
CA THR A 83 17.28 3.67 13.88
C THR A 83 18.46 2.93 14.47
N TYR A 84 18.45 1.59 14.46
CA TYR A 84 19.60 0.77 14.83
C TYR A 84 20.81 1.03 13.91
N TYR A 85 20.59 1.04 12.59
CA TYR A 85 21.64 1.32 11.62
C TYR A 85 22.27 2.70 11.83
N VAL A 86 21.43 3.73 11.97
CA VAL A 86 21.88 5.10 12.22
C VAL A 86 22.71 5.18 13.51
N LYS A 87 22.21 4.59 14.60
CA LYS A 87 22.87 4.61 15.91
C LYS A 87 24.25 3.94 15.90
N TYR A 88 24.38 2.78 15.27
CA TYR A 88 25.61 1.98 15.38
C TYR A 88 26.56 2.09 14.19
N HIS A 89 26.11 2.54 13.03
CA HIS A 89 26.93 2.59 11.81
C HIS A 89 27.17 4.02 11.33
N VAL A 90 26.13 4.87 11.32
CA VAL A 90 26.24 6.24 10.81
C VAL A 90 26.89 7.14 11.85
N MET A 91 26.40 7.15 13.09
CA MET A 91 26.94 8.01 14.15
C MET A 91 28.35 7.63 14.62
N LYS A 92 28.77 6.37 14.42
CA LYS A 92 30.14 5.93 14.76
C LYS A 92 31.20 6.40 13.75
N LYS A 93 30.79 6.81 12.55
CA LYS A 93 31.72 7.32 11.54
C LYS A 93 31.87 8.84 11.71
N PRO A 94 33.11 9.38 11.68
CA PRO A 94 33.30 10.83 11.74
C PRO A 94 32.59 11.49 10.56
N HIS A 95 31.81 12.54 10.84
CA HIS A 95 30.95 13.24 9.87
C HIS A 95 29.87 12.36 9.20
N GLY A 96 29.55 11.18 9.75
CA GLY A 96 28.49 10.32 9.22
C GLY A 96 27.10 10.96 9.34
N MET A 97 26.91 11.82 10.35
CA MET A 97 25.74 12.67 10.49
C MET A 97 26.21 14.04 11.00
N VAL A 98 25.92 15.08 10.23
CA VAL A 98 26.19 16.48 10.61
C VAL A 98 24.86 17.17 10.79
N MET A 99 24.63 17.69 11.98
CA MET A 99 23.43 18.46 12.32
C MET A 99 23.81 19.94 12.38
N ALA A 100 22.91 20.81 11.91
CA ALA A 100 23.06 22.23 12.17
C ALA A 100 22.83 22.51 13.67
N ASN A 101 23.59 23.44 14.22
CA ASN A 101 23.39 23.85 15.60
C ASN A 101 21.97 24.39 15.79
N PRO A 102 21.30 24.08 16.92
CA PRO A 102 19.97 24.57 17.21
C PRO A 102 19.98 26.11 17.28
N ARG A 103 18.87 26.74 16.90
CA ARG A 103 18.70 28.19 17.06
C ARG A 103 18.59 28.51 18.54
N ILE A 104 19.30 29.53 18.97
CA ILE A 104 19.33 30.00 20.36
C ILE A 104 18.66 31.36 20.41
N PHE A 105 17.73 31.55 21.35
CA PHE A 105 17.04 32.81 21.56
C PHE A 105 17.42 33.48 22.89
N PRO A 106 17.27 34.81 22.99
CA PRO A 106 17.39 35.56 24.24
C PRO A 106 16.50 34.97 25.34
N GLY A 107 17.05 34.72 26.53
CA GLY A 107 16.36 34.06 27.65
C GLY A 107 16.42 32.53 27.66
N ASP A 108 16.87 31.88 26.58
CA ASP A 108 17.07 30.43 26.57
C ASP A 108 18.21 30.01 27.49
N ARG A 109 18.08 28.80 28.06
CA ARG A 109 19.14 28.19 28.87
C ARG A 109 19.84 27.10 28.06
N ILE A 110 21.16 27.25 27.89
CA ILE A 110 21.99 26.21 27.27
C ILE A 110 22.10 25.05 28.25
N LEU A 111 21.61 23.86 27.89
CA LEU A 111 21.59 22.70 28.79
C LEU A 111 23.00 22.21 29.16
N GLU A 112 23.97 22.37 28.26
CA GLU A 112 25.35 21.89 28.45
C GLU A 112 26.18 22.85 29.32
N THR A 113 26.07 24.16 29.10
CA THR A 113 26.84 25.19 29.83
C THR A 113 26.08 25.75 31.05
N GLY A 114 24.76 25.60 31.08
CA GLY A 114 23.88 26.17 32.11
C GLY A 114 23.64 27.68 31.99
N GLU A 115 24.31 28.35 31.04
CA GLU A 115 24.21 29.79 30.79
C GLU A 115 22.83 30.18 30.24
N ILE A 116 22.33 31.30 30.74
CA ILE A 116 21.08 31.92 30.29
C ILE A 116 21.45 33.02 29.29
N MET A 117 20.85 32.96 28.11
CA MET A 117 21.10 33.96 27.08
C MET A 117 20.58 35.32 27.52
N PRO A 118 21.39 36.38 27.36
CA PRO A 118 20.99 37.71 27.77
C PRO A 118 19.70 38.12 27.03
N PRO A 119 18.73 38.74 27.72
CA PRO A 119 17.53 39.25 27.06
C PRO A 119 17.92 40.34 26.07
N LEU A 120 17.08 40.54 25.05
CA LEU A 120 17.23 41.69 24.16
C LEU A 120 17.12 42.96 25.00
N LYS A 121 17.92 43.97 24.66
CA LYS A 121 17.74 45.30 25.24
C LYS A 121 16.34 45.77 24.89
N GLU A 122 15.66 46.41 25.85
CA GLU A 122 14.36 47.00 25.61
C GLU A 122 14.47 47.98 24.43
N ASP A 123 13.78 47.67 23.33
CA ASP A 123 13.69 48.60 22.22
C ASP A 123 12.85 49.80 22.69
N PRO A 124 13.34 51.05 22.53
CA PRO A 124 12.55 52.24 22.79
C PRO A 124 11.52 52.40 21.66
N HIS A 125 10.56 51.47 21.57
CA HIS A 125 9.44 51.53 20.66
C HIS A 125 8.49 52.63 21.12
N LYS A 126 8.75 53.85 20.64
CA LYS A 126 7.73 54.87 20.49
C LYS A 126 6.80 54.44 19.37
N HIS A 127 5.77 53.66 19.69
CA HIS A 127 4.59 53.57 18.85
C HIS A 127 3.82 54.89 18.99
N HIS A 128 4.11 55.81 18.08
CA HIS A 128 3.22 56.93 17.74
C HIS A 128 2.49 56.60 16.44
#